data_AF-A0A7S3V4J5-F1
#
_entry.id   AF-A0A7S3V4J5-F1
#
_cell.length_a   1.000
_cell.length_b   1.000
_cell.length_c   1.000
_cell.angle_alpha   90.00
_cell.angle_beta   90.00
_cell.angle_gamma   90.00
#
_symmetry.space_group_name_H-M   'P 1'
#
loop_
_entity.id
_entity.type
_entity.pdbx_description
1 polymer ?
#
loop_
_entity_poly.entity_id
_entity_poly.type
_entity_poly.pdbx_seq_one_letter_code
_entity_poly.pdbx_strand_id
1 'polypeptide(L)'
;GEYFVDIDCDDDCNCSIKKRDPICQISAKLAPNKIGGDRDDNLTISTYIKDEGWSSCSVRNPSSWWCAHYSDAKSFGTRIEDMVLPSVQAEFASIPEAAGGTFMFTVSHEIDKYSDNYPFDLYIYTPNRTFGPYTLIEKGATYSVDAYTMDCDKNCDCSRPIMAASLL
;
A
#
# COMPACT_ATOMS: atom_id res chain seq x y z
N GLY A 1 9.38 29.03 -3.14
CA GLY A 1 8.82 27.75 -3.62
C GLY A 1 9.98 26.80 -3.77
N GLU A 2 9.82 25.57 -3.29
CA GLU A 2 10.82 24.51 -3.44
C GLU A 2 10.61 23.79 -4.78
N TYR A 3 11.69 23.39 -5.44
CA TYR A 3 11.65 22.73 -6.75
C TYR A 3 12.68 21.63 -6.81
N PHE A 4 12.35 20.53 -7.48
CA PHE A 4 13.29 19.47 -7.78
C PHE A 4 14.01 19.83 -9.09
N VAL A 5 15.33 19.65 -9.12
CA VAL A 5 16.15 19.99 -10.28
C VAL A 5 17.10 18.86 -10.61
N ASP A 6 17.29 18.65 -11.91
CA ASP A 6 18.40 17.87 -12.43
C ASP A 6 19.52 18.85 -12.77
N ILE A 7 20.72 18.57 -12.27
CA ILE A 7 21.91 19.37 -12.49
C ILE A 7 22.85 18.52 -13.34
N ASP A 8 23.16 19.03 -14.53
CA ASP A 8 24.12 18.42 -15.45
C ASP A 8 25.24 19.43 -15.72
N CYS A 9 26.48 19.10 -15.38
CA CYS A 9 27.63 20.01 -15.47
C CYS A 9 28.65 19.45 -16.46
N ASP A 10 29.20 20.32 -17.29
CA ASP A 10 30.33 19.98 -18.16
C ASP A 10 31.68 20.06 -17.42
N ASP A 11 32.75 19.67 -18.11
CA ASP A 11 34.13 19.69 -17.60
C ASP A 11 34.63 21.11 -17.30
N ASP A 12 33.99 22.15 -17.84
CA ASP A 12 34.27 23.56 -17.59
C ASP A 12 33.43 24.14 -16.43
N CYS A 13 32.74 23.27 -15.68
CA CYS A 13 31.83 23.62 -14.58
C CYS A 13 30.61 24.47 -15.01
N ASN A 14 30.24 24.46 -16.29
CA ASN A 14 28.97 25.03 -16.73
C ASN A 14 27.85 24.03 -16.46
N CYS A 15 27.05 24.33 -15.44
CA CYS A 15 25.93 23.50 -15.05
C CYS A 15 24.63 23.99 -15.71
N SER A 16 23.93 23.08 -16.38
CA SER A 16 22.55 23.25 -16.78
C SER A 16 21.64 22.74 -15.64
N ILE A 17 20.70 23.59 -15.22
CA ILE A 17 19.72 23.26 -14.19
C ILE A 17 18.37 23.12 -14.87
N LYS A 18 17.82 21.90 -14.89
CA LYS A 18 16.48 21.65 -15.39
C LYS A 18 15.56 21.39 -14.22
N LYS A 19 14.51 22.20 -14.11
CA LYS A 19 13.42 21.91 -13.19
C LYS A 19 12.72 20.63 -13.64
N ARG A 20 12.50 19.71 -12.71
CA ARG A 20 11.66 18.53 -12.91
C ARG A 20 10.54 18.50 -11.88
N ASP A 21 9.47 17.82 -12.24
CA ASP A 21 8.46 17.45 -11.27
C ASP A 21 9.01 16.34 -10.38
N PRO A 22 8.75 16.37 -9.06
CA PRO A 22 9.16 15.29 -8.21
C PRO A 22 8.37 14.02 -8.55
N ILE A 23 9.07 12.89 -8.56
CA ILE A 23 8.43 11.58 -8.64
C ILE A 23 7.92 11.25 -7.23
N CYS A 24 6.62 11.38 -7.03
CA CYS A 24 5.98 11.09 -5.75
C CYS A 24 5.52 9.63 -5.73
N GLN A 25 6.45 8.70 -5.53
CA GLN A 25 6.06 7.29 -5.42
C GLN A 25 5.58 6.97 -3.99
N ILE A 26 4.36 6.43 -3.89
CA ILE A 26 3.91 5.74 -2.68
C ILE A 26 4.03 4.23 -2.92
N SER A 27 4.41 3.48 -1.89
CA SER A 27 4.34 2.03 -1.92
C SER A 27 3.66 1.51 -0.66
N ALA A 28 2.98 0.38 -0.75
CA ALA A 28 2.36 -0.27 0.38
C ALA A 28 2.81 -1.73 0.44
N LYS A 29 2.92 -2.25 1.67
CA LYS A 29 3.20 -3.66 1.95
C LYS A 29 2.16 -4.16 2.92
N LEU A 30 1.36 -5.13 2.49
CA LEU A 30 0.46 -5.88 3.34
C LEU A 30 1.09 -7.23 3.63
N ALA A 31 1.34 -7.52 4.90
CA ALA A 31 1.94 -8.76 5.33
C ALA A 31 1.09 -9.44 6.41
N PRO A 32 0.82 -10.74 6.27
CA PRO A 32 0.24 -11.50 7.36
C PRO A 32 1.23 -11.58 8.54
N ASN A 33 0.86 -11.15 9.76
CA ASN A 33 1.82 -10.96 10.86
C ASN A 33 2.28 -12.24 11.59
N LYS A 34 1.73 -13.40 11.22
CA LYS A 34 2.00 -14.68 11.87
C LYS A 34 1.87 -15.83 10.89
N ILE A 35 2.66 -16.82 11.19
CA ILE A 35 2.75 -18.12 10.56
C ILE A 35 1.67 -19.02 11.19
N GLY A 36 0.59 -19.33 10.46
CA GLY A 36 -0.47 -20.26 10.91
C GLY A 36 -1.86 -19.95 10.36
N GLY A 37 -2.56 -20.98 9.88
CA GLY A 37 -3.84 -20.86 9.18
C GLY A 37 -3.67 -20.48 7.71
N ASP A 38 -4.47 -21.10 6.84
CA ASP A 38 -4.60 -20.66 5.46
C ASP A 38 -5.43 -19.37 5.44
N ARG A 39 -4.85 -18.27 4.96
CA ARG A 39 -5.51 -16.96 4.88
C ARG A 39 -5.12 -16.19 3.63
N ASP A 40 -6.03 -15.31 3.21
CA ASP A 40 -5.89 -14.41 2.08
C ASP A 40 -6.31 -13.00 2.50
N ASP A 41 -5.34 -12.15 2.78
CA ASP A 41 -5.53 -10.73 3.05
C ASP A 41 -5.48 -9.98 1.71
N ASN A 42 -6.36 -9.00 1.50
CA ASN A 42 -6.39 -8.26 0.24
C ASN A 42 -6.22 -6.76 0.50
N LEU A 43 -5.29 -6.13 -0.21
CA LEU A 43 -5.17 -4.68 -0.28
C LEU A 43 -5.87 -4.14 -1.53
N THR A 44 -6.70 -3.13 -1.35
CA THR A 44 -7.28 -2.32 -2.41
C THR A 44 -6.90 -0.86 -2.21
N ILE A 45 -6.38 -0.22 -3.25
CA ILE A 45 -6.10 1.21 -3.26
C ILE A 45 -7.17 1.89 -4.09
N SER A 46 -7.76 2.97 -3.57
CA SER A 46 -8.73 3.79 -4.30
C SER A 46 -8.31 5.25 -4.33
N THR A 47 -8.62 5.94 -5.43
CA THR A 47 -8.34 7.36 -5.61
C THR A 47 -9.40 8.02 -6.48
N TYR A 48 -9.50 9.35 -6.41
CA TYR A 48 -10.35 10.11 -7.33
C TYR A 48 -9.51 10.61 -8.51
N ILE A 49 -9.91 10.21 -9.70
CA ILE A 49 -9.26 10.59 -10.96
C ILE A 49 -10.17 11.60 -11.64
N LYS A 50 -9.61 12.77 -11.94
CA LYS A 50 -10.35 13.82 -12.64
C LYS A 50 -10.90 13.26 -13.94
N ASP A 51 -12.18 13.55 -14.22
CA ASP A 51 -12.91 13.13 -15.42
C ASP A 51 -13.28 11.62 -15.50
N GLU A 52 -12.68 10.75 -14.68
CA GLU A 52 -13.03 9.32 -14.57
C GLU A 52 -13.83 8.97 -13.31
N GLY A 53 -13.75 9.81 -12.27
CA GLY A 53 -14.39 9.56 -10.99
C GLY A 53 -13.54 8.70 -10.05
N TRP A 54 -14.19 7.94 -9.17
CA TRP A 54 -13.49 7.02 -8.27
C TRP A 54 -12.97 5.81 -9.04
N SER A 55 -11.68 5.54 -8.85
CA SER A 55 -10.98 4.39 -9.43
C SER A 55 -10.36 3.56 -8.31
N SER A 56 -10.32 2.24 -8.50
CA SER A 56 -9.72 1.31 -7.56
C SER A 56 -8.77 0.33 -8.26
N CYS A 57 -7.81 -0.14 -7.49
CA CYS A 57 -6.72 -0.99 -7.93
C CYS A 57 -6.46 -2.04 -6.84
N SER A 58 -6.34 -3.30 -7.25
CA SER A 58 -6.02 -4.43 -6.38
C SER A 58 -5.29 -5.50 -7.18
N VAL A 59 -4.79 -6.55 -6.52
CA VAL A 59 -4.18 -7.70 -7.23
C VAL A 59 -5.15 -8.33 -8.24
N ARG A 60 -6.44 -8.37 -7.93
CA ARG A 60 -7.48 -8.97 -8.79
C ARG A 60 -7.93 -8.03 -9.91
N ASN A 61 -7.67 -6.72 -9.77
CA ASN A 61 -7.97 -5.70 -10.78
C ASN A 61 -6.83 -4.67 -10.84
N PRO A 62 -5.65 -5.05 -11.37
CA PRO A 62 -4.52 -4.14 -11.42
C PRO A 62 -4.78 -3.04 -12.44
N SER A 63 -4.72 -1.77 -12.01
CA SER A 63 -4.90 -0.62 -12.91
C SER A 63 -3.55 -0.11 -13.39
N SER A 64 -3.04 -0.71 -14.46
CA SER A 64 -1.64 -0.62 -14.89
C SER A 64 -1.07 0.79 -15.11
N TRP A 65 -1.89 1.84 -15.20
CA TRP A 65 -1.42 3.20 -15.51
C TRP A 65 -1.18 4.09 -14.28
N TRP A 66 -1.87 3.87 -13.15
CA TRP A 66 -1.68 4.67 -11.92
C TRP A 66 -1.38 3.84 -10.67
N CYS A 67 -1.60 2.53 -10.71
CA CYS A 67 -1.36 1.66 -9.57
C CYS A 67 -1.00 0.24 -10.00
N ALA A 68 0.05 -0.31 -9.41
CA ALA A 68 0.45 -1.69 -9.64
C ALA A 68 0.42 -2.47 -8.33
N HIS A 69 -0.08 -3.71 -8.38
CA HIS A 69 0.00 -4.66 -7.29
C HIS A 69 0.86 -5.85 -7.71
N TYR A 70 1.57 -6.41 -6.74
CA TYR A 70 2.49 -7.53 -6.91
C TYR A 70 2.28 -8.52 -5.77
N SER A 71 2.15 -9.80 -6.12
CA SER A 71 1.95 -10.90 -5.15
C SER A 71 0.64 -10.78 -4.36
N ASP A 72 0.29 -11.81 -3.60
CA ASP A 72 -0.85 -11.82 -2.67
C ASP A 72 -0.34 -11.83 -1.21
N ALA A 73 -1.14 -11.32 -0.27
CA ALA A 73 -0.84 -11.38 1.15
C ALA A 73 -1.46 -12.66 1.74
N LYS A 74 -0.65 -13.73 1.80
CA LYS A 74 -1.12 -15.07 2.17
C LYS A 74 -0.28 -15.68 3.27
N SER A 75 -0.92 -16.41 4.19
CA SER A 75 -0.26 -17.39 5.05
C SER A 75 -0.81 -18.75 4.69
N PHE A 76 0.05 -19.75 4.53
CA PHE A 76 -0.36 -21.10 4.16
C PHE A 76 0.64 -22.16 4.61
N GLY A 77 0.18 -23.40 4.78
CA GLY A 77 1.04 -24.55 5.04
C GLY A 77 1.53 -25.20 3.75
N THR A 78 2.86 -25.28 3.54
CA THR A 78 3.45 -26.10 2.47
C THR A 78 3.84 -27.45 3.02
N ARG A 79 3.26 -28.53 2.47
CA ARG A 79 3.64 -29.90 2.86
C ARG A 79 4.92 -30.32 2.13
N ILE A 80 5.95 -30.65 2.89
CA ILE A 80 7.19 -31.27 2.40
C ILE A 80 7.35 -32.59 3.16
N GLU A 81 7.20 -33.71 2.46
CA GLU A 81 7.18 -35.06 3.05
C GLU A 81 6.14 -35.19 4.18
N ASP A 82 6.61 -35.50 5.40
CA ASP A 82 5.81 -35.65 6.62
C ASP A 82 5.77 -34.36 7.46
N MET A 83 6.27 -33.24 6.94
CA MET A 83 6.28 -31.94 7.61
C MET A 83 5.40 -30.92 6.90
N VAL A 84 4.69 -30.10 7.66
CA VAL A 84 4.03 -28.88 7.15
C VAL A 84 4.90 -27.70 7.53
N LEU A 85 5.56 -27.12 6.53
CA LEU A 85 6.32 -25.89 6.68
C LEU A 85 5.40 -24.71 6.45
N PRO A 86 5.23 -23.84 7.43
CA PRO A 86 4.35 -22.72 7.25
C PRO A 86 5.07 -21.59 6.49
N SER A 87 4.34 -20.93 5.61
CA SER A 87 4.83 -19.91 4.68
C SER A 87 4.01 -18.65 4.82
N VAL A 88 4.66 -17.49 4.66
CA VAL A 88 4.02 -16.18 4.59
C VAL A 88 4.48 -15.46 3.33
N GLN A 89 3.53 -14.88 2.64
CA GLN A 89 3.71 -14.09 1.43
C GLN A 89 3.10 -12.71 1.66
N ALA A 90 3.80 -11.67 1.25
CA ALA A 90 3.32 -10.31 1.34
C ALA A 90 2.78 -9.84 -0.02
N GLU A 91 1.74 -9.02 0.02
CA GLU A 91 1.29 -8.21 -1.11
C GLU A 91 2.02 -6.87 -1.09
N PHE A 92 2.40 -6.40 -2.27
CA PHE A 92 3.00 -5.09 -2.47
C PHE A 92 2.18 -4.30 -3.47
N ALA A 93 2.03 -3.01 -3.22
CA ALA A 93 1.41 -2.10 -4.17
C ALA A 93 2.26 -0.84 -4.36
N SER A 94 2.18 -0.22 -5.53
CA SER A 94 2.89 1.01 -5.84
C SER A 94 2.03 1.97 -6.64
N ILE A 95 2.09 3.24 -6.25
CA ILE A 95 1.48 4.39 -6.92
C ILE A 95 2.65 5.27 -7.38
N PRO A 96 3.07 5.21 -8.66
CA PRO A 96 4.27 5.89 -9.13
C PRO A 96 4.15 7.42 -9.09
N GLU A 97 2.94 7.95 -9.31
CA GLU A 97 2.66 9.39 -9.39
C GLU A 97 1.55 9.78 -8.40
N ALA A 98 1.93 10.01 -7.15
CA ALA A 98 1.00 10.37 -6.07
C ALA A 98 0.88 11.88 -5.81
N ALA A 99 1.60 12.70 -6.57
CA ALA A 99 1.67 14.15 -6.34
C ALA A 99 0.27 14.79 -6.43
N GLY A 100 -0.14 15.50 -5.37
CA GLY A 100 -1.45 16.17 -5.34
C GLY A 100 -2.67 15.22 -5.27
N GLY A 101 -2.45 13.93 -5.01
CA GLY A 101 -3.51 12.92 -4.95
C GLY A 101 -3.99 12.61 -3.53
N THR A 102 -5.22 12.10 -3.46
CA THR A 102 -5.80 11.50 -2.25
C THR A 102 -5.99 10.01 -2.49
N PHE A 103 -5.51 9.18 -1.56
CA PHE A 103 -5.49 7.74 -1.67
C PHE A 103 -6.12 7.09 -0.45
N MET A 104 -6.97 6.10 -0.69
CA MET A 104 -7.57 5.27 0.35
C MET A 104 -7.02 3.85 0.22
N PHE A 105 -6.40 3.35 1.28
CA PHE A 105 -5.87 2.00 1.40
C PHE A 105 -6.87 1.18 2.20
N THR A 106 -7.56 0.26 1.53
CA THR A 106 -8.54 -0.64 2.14
C THR A 106 -7.96 -2.04 2.25
N VAL A 107 -7.85 -2.55 3.47
CA VAL A 107 -7.48 -3.94 3.74
C VAL A 107 -8.75 -4.70 4.07
N SER A 108 -9.00 -5.80 3.35
CA SER A 108 -10.08 -6.73 3.68
C SER A 108 -9.49 -8.08 4.10
N HIS A 109 -10.01 -8.61 5.20
CA HIS A 109 -9.56 -9.86 5.81
C HIS A 109 -10.76 -10.79 6.02
N GLU A 110 -10.72 -11.99 5.43
CA GLU A 110 -11.66 -13.07 5.75
C GLU A 110 -11.16 -13.83 6.99
N ILE A 111 -11.94 -13.77 8.08
CA ILE A 111 -11.61 -14.43 9.35
C ILE A 111 -12.31 -15.80 9.36
N ASP A 112 -11.52 -16.85 9.26
CA ASP A 112 -11.99 -18.21 9.53
C ASP A 112 -12.34 -18.37 11.03
N LYS A 113 -13.41 -19.10 11.34
CA LYS A 113 -13.93 -19.29 12.71
C LYS A 113 -12.94 -19.94 13.69
N TYR A 114 -11.81 -20.46 13.22
CA TYR A 114 -10.79 -21.17 13.99
C TYR A 114 -9.46 -20.38 14.13
N SER A 115 -9.29 -19.28 13.39
CA SER A 115 -8.09 -18.43 13.29
C SER A 115 -8.28 -17.05 13.95
N ASP A 116 -9.25 -16.98 14.86
CA ASP A 116 -9.73 -15.79 15.54
C ASP A 116 -8.59 -14.99 16.21
N ASN A 117 -8.30 -13.80 15.67
CA ASN A 117 -7.40 -12.73 16.16
C ASN A 117 -5.95 -12.66 15.66
N TYR A 118 -5.59 -13.11 14.45
CA TYR A 118 -4.23 -12.84 13.92
C TYR A 118 -4.16 -11.54 13.13
N PRO A 119 -3.32 -10.56 13.54
CA PRO A 119 -3.25 -9.30 12.83
C PRO A 119 -2.64 -9.46 11.44
N PHE A 120 -2.99 -8.53 10.55
CA PHE A 120 -2.18 -8.17 9.41
C PHE A 120 -1.31 -6.97 9.80
N ASP A 121 -0.21 -6.78 9.08
CA ASP A 121 0.61 -5.58 9.14
C ASP A 121 0.54 -4.85 7.80
N LEU A 122 -0.09 -3.67 7.78
CA LEU A 122 0.00 -2.75 6.65
C LEU A 122 1.05 -1.68 6.91
N TYR A 123 2.02 -1.57 5.99
CA TYR A 123 2.98 -0.48 5.93
C TYR A 123 2.74 0.36 4.69
N ILE A 124 2.84 1.69 4.82
CA ILE A 124 2.78 2.64 3.70
C ILE A 124 4.07 3.46 3.69
N TYR A 125 4.77 3.45 2.57
CA TYR A 125 6.05 4.10 2.33
C TYR A 125 5.85 5.28 1.39
N THR A 126 6.37 6.44 1.76
CA THR A 126 6.47 7.63 0.92
C THR A 126 7.95 8.00 0.79
N PRO A 127 8.32 8.93 -0.11
CA PRO A 127 9.74 9.28 -0.30
C PRO A 127 10.44 9.72 0.99
N ASN A 128 9.69 10.31 1.92
CA ASN A 128 10.22 10.96 3.11
C ASN A 128 9.82 10.26 4.42
N ARG A 129 8.86 9.32 4.41
CA ARG A 129 8.28 8.73 5.63
C ARG A 129 7.88 7.27 5.43
N THR A 130 7.86 6.54 6.52
CA THR A 130 7.21 5.22 6.61
C THR A 130 6.11 5.31 7.67
N PHE A 131 4.94 4.77 7.34
CA PHE A 131 3.78 4.70 8.21
C PHE A 131 3.40 3.24 8.46
N GLY A 132 3.00 2.93 9.69
CA GLY A 132 2.63 1.58 10.12
C GLY A 132 3.53 1.00 11.21
N PRO A 133 3.35 -0.28 11.58
CA PRO A 133 2.30 -1.15 11.06
C PRO A 133 0.92 -0.66 11.49
N TYR A 134 -0.01 -0.64 10.54
CA TYR A 134 -1.43 -0.51 10.84
C TYR A 134 -2.01 -1.91 10.98
N THR A 135 -2.54 -2.19 12.17
CA THR A 135 -3.07 -3.50 12.54
C THR A 135 -4.40 -3.28 13.25
N LEU A 136 -5.50 -3.73 12.68
CA LEU A 136 -6.79 -3.73 13.37
C LEU A 136 -7.45 -5.08 13.20
N ILE A 137 -8.03 -5.55 14.31
CA ILE A 137 -8.89 -6.73 14.32
C ILE A 137 -10.01 -6.41 15.30
N GLU A 138 -11.23 -6.38 14.79
CA GLU A 138 -12.40 -6.40 15.66
C GLU A 138 -12.60 -7.83 16.17
N LYS A 139 -12.50 -8.00 17.49
CA LYS A 139 -12.63 -9.31 18.14
C LYS A 139 -13.99 -9.95 17.80
N GLY A 140 -13.97 -11.16 17.23
CA GLY A 140 -15.18 -11.94 16.89
C GLY A 140 -15.82 -11.57 15.55
N ALA A 141 -15.18 -10.74 14.73
CA ALA A 141 -15.59 -10.52 13.36
C ALA A 141 -15.26 -11.76 12.51
N THR A 142 -16.12 -12.11 11.56
CA THR A 142 -15.82 -13.11 10.52
C THR A 142 -15.22 -12.46 9.26
N TYR A 143 -15.21 -11.12 9.23
CA TYR A 143 -14.72 -10.29 8.15
C TYR A 143 -14.37 -8.92 8.71
N SER A 144 -13.19 -8.40 8.39
CA SER A 144 -12.76 -7.05 8.82
C SER A 144 -12.35 -6.24 7.60
N VAL A 145 -12.76 -4.96 7.58
CA VAL A 145 -12.35 -3.98 6.57
C VAL A 145 -11.82 -2.74 7.27
N ASP A 146 -10.55 -2.45 7.04
CA ASP A 146 -9.92 -1.23 7.52
C ASP A 146 -9.58 -0.33 6.33
N ALA A 147 -9.92 0.95 6.43
CA ALA A 147 -9.64 1.94 5.39
C ALA A 147 -8.81 3.08 5.96
N TYR A 148 -7.69 3.40 5.31
CA TYR A 148 -6.78 4.48 5.69
C TYR A 148 -6.67 5.48 4.55
N THR A 149 -6.95 6.75 4.82
CA THR A 149 -6.85 7.83 3.83
C THR A 149 -5.56 8.62 4.03
N MET A 150 -4.87 8.91 2.92
CA MET A 150 -3.66 9.73 2.85
C MET A 150 -3.84 10.78 1.75
N ASP A 151 -3.40 12.01 2.03
CA ASP A 151 -3.33 13.11 1.08
C ASP A 151 -1.89 13.48 0.83
N CYS A 152 -1.49 13.64 -0.42
CA CYS A 152 -0.16 14.11 -0.79
C CYS A 152 -0.25 15.47 -1.48
N ASP A 153 0.63 16.38 -1.10
CA ASP A 153 0.75 17.67 -1.79
C ASP A 153 1.55 17.52 -3.10
N LYS A 154 1.73 18.63 -3.83
CA LYS A 154 2.49 18.66 -5.09
C LYS A 154 4.00 18.50 -4.89
N ASN A 155 4.49 18.52 -3.66
CA ASN A 155 5.90 18.42 -3.30
C ASN A 155 6.23 17.04 -2.67
N CYS A 156 5.31 16.07 -2.77
CA CYS A 156 5.41 14.75 -2.14
C CYS A 156 5.43 14.76 -0.60
N ASP A 157 4.96 15.82 0.06
CA ASP A 157 4.66 15.74 1.48
C ASP A 157 3.27 15.11 1.66
N CYS A 158 3.29 13.86 2.08
CA CYS A 158 2.09 13.08 2.34
C CYS A 158 1.73 13.13 3.82
N SER A 159 0.44 13.33 4.08
CA SER A 159 -0.14 13.31 5.41
C SER A 159 0.00 11.93 6.05
N ARG A 160 -0.04 11.90 7.38
CA ARG A 160 -0.13 10.63 8.10
C ARG A 160 -1.47 9.97 7.77
N PRO A 161 -1.50 8.69 7.39
CA PRO A 161 -2.76 7.98 7.15
C PRO A 161 -3.70 8.07 8.33
N ILE A 162 -4.94 8.45 8.07
CA ILE A 162 -6.03 8.56 9.04
C ILE A 162 -7.03 7.45 8.73
N MET A 163 -7.52 6.75 9.75
CA MET A 163 -8.61 5.80 9.55
C MET A 163 -9.84 6.53 9.01
N ALA A 164 -10.35 6.08 7.88
CA ALA A 164 -11.64 6.50 7.39
C ALA A 164 -12.70 5.96 8.36
N ALA A 165 -13.59 6.84 8.84
CA ALA A 165 -14.73 6.40 9.62
C ALA A 165 -15.51 5.38 8.79
N SER A 166 -15.76 4.21 9.35
CA SER A 166 -16.54 3.15 8.73
C SER A 166 -17.87 3.73 8.27
N LEU A 167 -18.08 3.85 6.96
CA LEU A 167 -19.41 4.06 6.40
C LEU A 167 -20.13 2.70 6.47
N LEU A 168 -20.51 2.30 7.67
CA LEU A 168 -21.44 1.21 7.93
C LEU A 168 -22.85 1.77 8.11
#